data_AF-A0A2D0N774-F1
#
_entry.id   AF-A0A2D0N774-F1
#
_cell.length_a   1.000
_cell.length_b   1.000
_cell.length_c   1.000
_cell.angle_alpha   90.00
_cell.angle_beta   90.00
_cell.angle_gamma   90.00
#
_symmetry.space_group_name_H-M   'P 1'
#
loop_
_entity.id
_entity.type
_entity.pdbx_description
1 polymer ?
#
loop_
_entity_poly.entity_id
_entity_poly.type
_entity_poly.pdbx_seq_one_letter_code
_entity_poly.pdbx_strand_id
1 'polypeptide(L)'
;MNENKENSVALLIRRAWLRRKDIIVEVIFWLVLYFYYVSTAWPTYTDKAALFEKLLVKTGLQIVLSYVIISVLLPRLLHRKRRILFLLTSLASVYITYVLYTAYRHFYFDPKYPDIYKGFDFYDRILDANFFFTEISWFLFPVAILTALKYYRDQREVMSLREQKRITELKLLKNQLNPHFLFNTLNNLYVLALKKSDKTPELIAKLSAILDYMLYHCDDRYVALTSEIRLMNNYIDLEKIRYGDRVIVDFDYKIEKAIEIAPLILLTFLENAYKHGVKEEVGQARIQMKLRAGREEIFFEICNSKPASRQNGANGQTASIGLRNIKKQLDFLYPQRNWLEVEDRADFYAVTLKLKPHAISVPDH
;
A
#
# COMPACT_ATOMS: atom_id res chain seq x y z
N MET A 1 20.32 -8.51 1.90
CA MET A 1 20.19 -9.00 0.50
C MET A 1 19.55 -10.40 0.41
N ASN A 2 19.55 -11.21 1.49
CA ASN A 2 18.89 -12.52 1.53
C ASN A 2 17.36 -12.47 1.77
N GLU A 3 16.84 -11.53 2.58
CA GLU A 3 15.39 -11.42 2.82
C GLU A 3 14.56 -11.10 1.56
N ASN A 4 15.14 -10.36 0.60
CA ASN A 4 14.46 -10.08 -0.67
C ASN A 4 14.34 -11.32 -1.57
N LYS A 5 15.27 -12.29 -1.47
CA LYS A 5 15.19 -13.54 -2.24
C LYS A 5 14.19 -14.52 -1.65
N GLU A 6 14.12 -14.65 -0.32
CA GLU A 6 13.14 -15.52 0.35
C GLU A 6 11.70 -15.05 0.11
N ASN A 7 11.45 -13.73 0.20
CA ASN A 7 10.14 -13.17 -0.14
C ASN A 7 9.77 -13.38 -1.62
N SER A 8 10.74 -13.36 -2.53
CA SER A 8 10.52 -13.60 -3.96
C SER A 8 10.12 -15.05 -4.26
N VAL A 9 10.80 -16.01 -3.63
CA VAL A 9 10.55 -17.45 -3.81
C VAL A 9 9.21 -17.85 -3.18
N ALA A 10 8.89 -17.33 -1.99
CA ALA A 10 7.58 -17.55 -1.36
C ALA A 10 6.43 -16.97 -2.22
N LEU A 11 6.63 -15.81 -2.86
CA LEU A 11 5.64 -15.21 -3.75
C LEU A 11 5.43 -16.04 -5.04
N LEU A 12 6.50 -16.62 -5.59
CA LEU A 12 6.45 -17.49 -6.77
C LEU A 12 5.75 -18.82 -6.47
N ILE A 13 6.06 -19.43 -5.33
CA ILE A 13 5.41 -20.67 -4.88
C ILE A 13 3.92 -20.42 -4.61
N ARG A 14 3.57 -19.31 -3.96
CA ARG A 14 2.18 -18.92 -3.71
C ARG A 14 1.41 -18.67 -5.01
N ARG A 15 2.01 -18.00 -5.99
CA ARG A 15 1.43 -17.81 -7.34
C ARG A 15 1.26 -19.12 -8.10
N ALA A 16 2.22 -20.04 -7.98
CA ALA A 16 2.14 -21.37 -8.61
C ALA A 16 1.06 -22.25 -7.96
N TRP A 17 0.90 -22.19 -6.64
CA TRP A 17 -0.11 -22.95 -5.90
C TRP A 17 -1.54 -22.42 -6.12
N LEU A 18 -1.71 -21.09 -6.19
CA LEU A 18 -2.98 -20.46 -6.55
C LEU A 18 -3.41 -20.87 -7.97
N ARG A 19 -2.48 -20.84 -8.95
CA ARG A 19 -2.75 -21.35 -10.31
C ARG A 19 -3.17 -22.82 -10.34
N ARG A 20 -2.58 -23.68 -9.50
CA ARG A 20 -2.97 -25.11 -9.44
C ARG A 20 -4.40 -25.30 -8.97
N LYS A 21 -4.85 -24.55 -7.96
CA LYS A 21 -6.24 -24.60 -7.49
C LYS A 21 -7.22 -24.10 -8.54
N ASP A 22 -6.86 -23.04 -9.26
CA ASP A 22 -7.69 -22.49 -10.33
C ASP A 22 -7.89 -23.49 -11.48
N ILE A 23 -6.82 -24.17 -11.90
CA ILE A 23 -6.89 -25.20 -12.94
C ILE A 23 -7.81 -26.36 -12.52
N ILE A 24 -7.76 -26.80 -11.27
CA ILE A 24 -8.63 -27.90 -10.79
C ILE A 24 -10.11 -27.50 -10.86
N VAL A 25 -10.45 -26.29 -10.42
CA VAL A 25 -11.83 -25.79 -10.47
C VAL A 25 -12.32 -25.66 -11.91
N GLU A 26 -11.46 -25.19 -12.83
CA GLU A 26 -11.77 -25.09 -14.26
C GLU A 26 -11.99 -26.47 -14.89
N VAL A 27 -11.13 -27.45 -14.60
CA VAL A 27 -11.27 -28.82 -15.11
C VAL A 27 -12.57 -29.46 -14.61
N ILE A 28 -12.89 -29.33 -13.32
CA ILE A 28 -14.14 -29.83 -12.75
C ILE A 28 -15.35 -29.15 -13.42
N PHE A 29 -15.29 -27.83 -13.60
CA PHE A 29 -16.35 -27.08 -14.27
C PHE A 29 -16.62 -27.62 -15.69
N TRP A 30 -15.58 -27.82 -16.49
CA TRP A 30 -15.72 -28.35 -17.85
C TRP A 30 -16.22 -29.79 -17.88
N LEU A 31 -15.76 -30.65 -16.95
CA LEU A 31 -16.25 -32.02 -16.84
C LEU A 31 -17.75 -32.06 -16.50
N VAL A 32 -18.17 -31.31 -15.47
CA VAL A 32 -19.58 -31.23 -15.06
C VAL A 32 -20.44 -30.73 -16.22
N LEU A 33 -19.99 -29.67 -16.89
CA LEU A 33 -20.71 -29.09 -18.03
C LEU A 33 -20.82 -30.08 -19.21
N TYR A 34 -19.73 -30.79 -19.52
CA TYR A 34 -19.73 -31.81 -20.56
C TYR A 34 -20.72 -32.95 -20.27
N PHE A 35 -20.69 -33.50 -19.05
CA PHE A 35 -21.63 -34.55 -18.65
C PHE A 35 -23.08 -34.05 -18.63
N TYR A 36 -23.32 -32.81 -18.25
CA TYR A 36 -24.64 -32.18 -18.36
C TYR A 36 -25.12 -32.11 -19.82
N TYR A 37 -24.26 -31.72 -20.75
CA TYR A 37 -24.60 -31.70 -22.18
C TYR A 37 -24.86 -33.10 -22.74
N VAL A 38 -24.05 -34.10 -22.36
CA VAL A 38 -24.27 -35.50 -22.76
C VAL A 38 -25.61 -36.00 -22.22
N SER A 39 -25.91 -35.75 -20.94
CA SER A 39 -27.14 -36.19 -20.29
C SER A 39 -28.40 -35.60 -20.93
N THR A 40 -28.38 -34.30 -21.23
CA THR A 40 -29.53 -33.61 -21.87
C THR A 40 -29.77 -34.07 -23.30
N ALA A 41 -28.71 -34.36 -24.06
CA ALA A 41 -28.81 -34.84 -25.43
C ALA A 41 -29.02 -36.36 -25.53
N TRP A 42 -28.78 -37.12 -24.44
CA TRP A 42 -28.82 -38.58 -24.43
C TRP A 42 -30.09 -39.20 -25.04
N PRO A 43 -31.32 -38.73 -24.76
CA PRO A 43 -32.53 -39.36 -25.29
C PRO A 43 -32.71 -39.16 -26.80
N THR A 44 -32.11 -38.11 -27.36
CA THR A 44 -32.35 -37.66 -28.75
C THR A 44 -31.44 -38.33 -29.79
N TYR A 45 -30.35 -38.96 -29.38
CA TYR A 45 -29.38 -39.58 -30.29
C TYR A 45 -29.46 -41.09 -30.21
N THR A 46 -29.69 -41.75 -31.34
CA THR A 46 -29.62 -43.21 -31.49
C THR A 46 -28.16 -43.68 -31.43
N ASP A 47 -27.27 -43.02 -32.18
CA ASP A 47 -25.82 -43.26 -32.14
C ASP A 47 -25.16 -42.43 -31.02
N LYS A 48 -24.68 -43.13 -29.98
CA LYS A 48 -23.98 -42.50 -28.86
C LYS A 48 -22.55 -42.07 -29.20
N ALA A 49 -21.88 -42.74 -30.14
CA ALA A 49 -20.53 -42.34 -30.55
C ALA A 49 -20.57 -40.99 -31.27
N ALA A 50 -21.54 -40.80 -32.17
CA ALA A 50 -21.80 -39.52 -32.83
C ALA A 50 -22.10 -38.40 -31.83
N LEU A 51 -22.89 -38.70 -30.79
CA LEU A 51 -23.18 -37.75 -29.71
C LEU A 51 -21.92 -37.28 -28.98
N PHE A 52 -21.09 -38.23 -28.51
CA PHE A 52 -19.86 -37.91 -27.78
C PHE A 52 -18.90 -37.10 -28.64
N GLU A 53 -18.68 -37.50 -29.90
CA GLU A 53 -17.78 -36.80 -30.80
C GLU A 53 -18.22 -35.35 -31.04
N LYS A 54 -19.51 -35.14 -31.34
CA LYS A 54 -20.09 -33.82 -31.56
C LYS A 54 -19.91 -32.91 -30.35
N LEU A 55 -20.24 -33.41 -29.16
CA LEU A 55 -20.15 -32.64 -27.93
C LEU A 55 -18.71 -32.38 -27.53
N LEU A 56 -17.79 -33.31 -27.79
CA LEU A 56 -16.38 -33.15 -27.46
C LEU A 56 -15.74 -32.05 -28.29
N VAL A 57 -15.99 -32.02 -29.60
CA VAL A 57 -15.50 -30.94 -30.48
C VAL A 57 -16.14 -29.60 -30.10
N LYS A 58 -17.46 -29.57 -29.87
CA LYS A 58 -18.17 -28.34 -29.47
C LYS A 58 -17.65 -27.78 -28.14
N THR A 59 -17.47 -28.65 -27.14
CA THR A 59 -16.96 -28.26 -25.82
C THR A 59 -15.48 -27.86 -25.88
N GLY A 60 -14.67 -28.55 -26.67
CA GLY A 60 -13.27 -28.19 -26.91
C GLY A 60 -13.13 -26.77 -27.48
N LEU A 61 -13.96 -26.41 -28.45
CA LEU A 61 -14.02 -25.04 -28.98
C LEU A 61 -14.47 -24.02 -27.93
N GLN A 62 -15.43 -24.36 -27.07
CA GLN A 62 -15.85 -23.51 -25.94
C GLN A 62 -14.72 -23.28 -24.93
N ILE A 63 -13.93 -24.32 -24.63
CA ILE A 63 -12.77 -24.21 -23.75
C ILE A 63 -11.76 -23.22 -24.34
N VAL A 64 -11.41 -23.38 -25.63
CA VAL A 64 -10.47 -22.50 -26.32
C VAL A 64 -10.97 -21.05 -26.30
N LEU A 65 -12.23 -20.82 -26.67
CA LEU A 65 -12.85 -19.50 -26.64
C LEU A 65 -12.79 -18.87 -25.24
N SER A 66 -13.09 -19.65 -24.21
CA SER A 66 -13.03 -19.19 -22.82
C SER A 66 -11.63 -18.75 -22.44
N TYR A 67 -10.59 -19.53 -22.74
CA TYR A 67 -9.20 -19.16 -22.45
C TYR A 67 -8.73 -17.95 -23.26
N VAL A 68 -9.16 -17.80 -24.52
CA VAL A 68 -8.87 -16.59 -25.31
C VAL A 68 -9.45 -15.35 -24.62
N ILE A 69 -10.72 -15.40 -24.21
CA ILE A 69 -11.38 -14.29 -23.54
C ILE A 69 -10.72 -14.00 -22.19
N ILE A 70 -10.48 -15.03 -21.39
CA ILE A 70 -10.01 -14.93 -20.00
C ILE A 70 -8.52 -14.57 -19.87
N SER A 71 -7.67 -15.11 -20.74
CA SER A 71 -6.21 -14.96 -20.65
C SER A 71 -5.67 -13.88 -21.57
N VAL A 72 -6.38 -13.54 -22.66
CA VAL A 72 -5.92 -12.55 -23.65
C VAL A 72 -6.77 -11.28 -23.60
N LEU A 73 -8.08 -11.38 -23.84
CA LEU A 73 -8.93 -10.21 -24.01
C LEU A 73 -9.20 -9.47 -22.69
N LEU A 74 -9.50 -10.21 -21.62
CA LEU A 74 -9.81 -9.68 -20.30
C LEU A 74 -8.65 -8.82 -19.73
N PRO A 75 -7.40 -9.32 -19.60
CA PRO A 75 -6.32 -8.51 -19.06
C PRO A 75 -5.85 -7.39 -19.99
N ARG A 76 -5.95 -7.54 -21.32
CA ARG A 76 -5.45 -6.52 -22.27
C ARG A 76 -6.43 -5.38 -22.49
N LEU A 77 -7.73 -5.67 -22.53
CA LEU A 77 -8.75 -4.71 -22.96
C LEU A 77 -9.60 -4.20 -21.80
N LEU A 78 -10.11 -5.11 -20.95
CA LEU A 78 -11.00 -4.72 -19.86
C LEU A 78 -10.25 -3.99 -18.73
N HIS A 79 -9.07 -4.49 -18.33
CA HIS A 79 -8.26 -3.82 -17.30
C HIS A 79 -7.74 -2.44 -17.74
N ARG A 80 -7.56 -2.22 -19.05
CA ARG A 80 -7.17 -0.92 -19.62
C ARG A 80 -8.36 0.02 -19.87
N LYS A 81 -9.53 -0.28 -19.28
CA LYS A 81 -10.81 0.46 -19.42
C LYS A 81 -11.34 0.58 -20.86
N ARG A 82 -10.84 -0.22 -21.81
CA ARG A 82 -11.30 -0.23 -23.22
C ARG A 82 -12.51 -1.15 -23.40
N ARG A 83 -13.62 -0.83 -22.73
CA ARG A 83 -14.83 -1.68 -22.63
C ARG A 83 -15.47 -2.01 -23.98
N ILE A 84 -15.60 -1.02 -24.86
CA ILE A 84 -16.21 -1.21 -26.19
C ILE A 84 -15.36 -2.18 -27.04
N LEU A 85 -14.04 -1.98 -27.07
CA LEU A 85 -13.13 -2.84 -27.81
C LEU A 85 -13.13 -4.28 -27.28
N PHE A 86 -13.24 -4.46 -25.95
CA PHE A 86 -13.42 -5.78 -25.35
C PHE A 86 -14.72 -6.46 -25.83
N LEU A 87 -15.84 -5.74 -25.87
CA LEU A 87 -17.11 -6.28 -26.36
C LEU A 87 -17.03 -6.68 -27.83
N LEU A 88 -16.51 -5.81 -28.70
CA LEU A 88 -16.38 -6.09 -30.14
C LEU A 88 -15.48 -7.31 -30.41
N THR A 89 -14.30 -7.37 -29.77
CA THR A 89 -13.37 -8.50 -29.94
C THR A 89 -13.90 -9.81 -29.37
N SER A 90 -14.69 -9.77 -28.30
CA SER A 90 -15.34 -10.95 -27.73
C SER A 90 -16.45 -11.47 -28.66
N LEU A 91 -17.30 -10.59 -29.19
CA LEU A 91 -18.33 -10.95 -30.18
C LEU A 91 -17.70 -11.53 -31.45
N ALA A 92 -16.62 -10.91 -31.94
CA ALA A 92 -15.87 -11.43 -33.09
C ALA A 92 -15.29 -12.82 -32.82
N SER A 93 -14.73 -13.05 -31.62
CA SER A 93 -14.20 -14.36 -31.22
C SER A 93 -15.29 -15.43 -31.17
N VAL A 94 -16.47 -15.10 -30.63
CA VAL A 94 -17.63 -15.99 -30.59
C VAL A 94 -18.11 -16.33 -32.01
N TYR A 95 -18.19 -15.33 -32.90
CA TYR A 95 -18.58 -15.57 -34.30
C TYR A 95 -17.56 -16.45 -35.04
N ILE A 96 -16.26 -16.23 -34.84
CA ILE A 96 -15.21 -17.10 -35.39
C ILE A 96 -15.38 -18.54 -34.88
N THR A 97 -15.62 -18.73 -33.58
CA THR A 97 -15.87 -20.06 -33.03
C THR A 97 -17.11 -20.73 -33.63
N TYR A 98 -18.18 -19.96 -33.85
CA TYR A 98 -19.40 -20.44 -34.51
C TYR A 98 -19.14 -20.89 -35.96
N VAL A 99 -18.39 -20.10 -36.74
CA VAL A 99 -18.02 -20.45 -38.12
C VAL A 99 -17.14 -21.71 -38.14
N LEU A 100 -16.16 -21.82 -37.24
CA LEU A 100 -15.29 -23.01 -37.13
C LEU A 100 -16.09 -24.26 -36.79
N TYR A 101 -17.05 -24.16 -35.85
CA TYR A 101 -17.92 -25.28 -35.52
C TYR A 101 -18.84 -25.67 -36.69
N THR A 102 -19.38 -24.69 -37.40
CA THR A 102 -20.23 -24.91 -38.58
C THR A 102 -19.45 -25.56 -39.72
N ALA A 103 -18.20 -25.15 -39.94
CA ALA A 103 -17.31 -25.76 -40.92
C ALA A 103 -16.98 -27.22 -40.56
N TYR A 104 -16.65 -27.49 -39.30
CA TYR A 104 -16.47 -28.86 -38.81
C TYR A 104 -17.72 -29.72 -39.06
N ARG A 105 -18.91 -29.17 -38.80
CA ARG A 105 -20.17 -29.88 -39.05
C ARG A 105 -20.38 -30.21 -40.52
N HIS A 106 -20.24 -29.22 -41.38
CA HIS A 106 -20.50 -29.36 -42.81
C HIS A 106 -19.49 -30.27 -43.51
N PHE A 107 -18.18 -30.07 -43.25
CA PHE A 107 -17.13 -30.76 -44.01
C PHE A 107 -16.73 -32.14 -43.45
N TYR A 108 -17.05 -32.43 -42.18
CA TYR A 108 -16.61 -33.67 -41.53
C TYR A 108 -17.74 -34.44 -40.85
N PHE A 109 -18.47 -33.80 -39.93
CA PHE A 109 -19.40 -34.52 -39.07
C PHE A 109 -20.67 -35.00 -39.80
N ASP A 110 -21.36 -34.11 -40.51
CA ASP A 110 -22.61 -34.46 -41.21
C ASP A 110 -22.36 -35.50 -42.35
N PRO A 111 -21.29 -35.43 -43.17
CA PRO A 111 -20.95 -36.49 -44.13
C PRO A 111 -20.60 -37.85 -43.50
N LYS A 112 -20.03 -37.85 -42.29
CA LYS A 112 -19.69 -39.07 -41.55
C LYS A 112 -20.90 -39.74 -40.92
N TYR A 113 -21.95 -38.97 -40.61
CA TYR A 113 -23.19 -39.44 -39.97
C TYR A 113 -24.45 -39.05 -40.77
N PRO A 114 -24.59 -39.53 -42.02
CA PRO A 114 -25.66 -39.09 -42.94
C PRO A 114 -27.06 -39.50 -42.47
N ASP A 115 -27.19 -40.60 -41.72
CA ASP A 115 -28.47 -41.10 -41.21
C ASP A 115 -29.03 -40.24 -40.05
N ILE A 116 -28.18 -39.41 -39.44
CA ILE A 116 -28.53 -38.59 -38.27
C ILE A 116 -28.81 -37.15 -38.69
N TYR A 117 -28.10 -36.65 -39.70
CA TYR A 117 -28.20 -35.27 -40.15
C TYR A 117 -28.39 -35.17 -41.65
N LYS A 118 -29.44 -34.46 -42.05
CA LYS A 118 -29.50 -33.91 -43.41
C LYS A 118 -28.44 -32.81 -43.50
N GLY A 119 -27.52 -32.95 -44.45
CA GLY A 119 -26.55 -31.92 -44.78
C GLY A 119 -27.25 -30.58 -45.04
N PHE A 120 -26.52 -29.50 -44.79
CA PHE A 120 -26.98 -28.13 -44.99
C PHE A 120 -25.98 -27.37 -45.87
N ASP A 121 -26.44 -26.32 -46.56
CA ASP A 121 -25.54 -25.41 -47.25
C ASP A 121 -24.74 -24.56 -46.25
N PHE A 122 -23.42 -24.56 -46.42
CA PHE A 122 -22.50 -23.89 -45.50
C PHE A 122 -22.73 -22.38 -45.43
N TYR A 123 -22.91 -21.72 -46.58
CA TYR A 123 -23.04 -20.27 -46.67
C TYR A 123 -24.38 -19.81 -46.10
N ASP A 124 -25.46 -20.51 -46.42
CA ASP A 124 -26.77 -20.23 -45.84
C ASP A 124 -26.73 -20.35 -44.31
N ARG A 125 -26.01 -21.36 -43.79
CA ARG A 125 -25.91 -21.57 -42.35
C ARG A 125 -25.14 -20.46 -41.64
N ILE A 126 -23.99 -20.02 -42.16
CA ILE A 126 -23.18 -18.99 -41.47
C ILE A 126 -23.79 -17.59 -41.54
N LEU A 127 -24.69 -17.35 -42.51
CA LEU A 127 -25.43 -16.11 -42.70
C LEU A 127 -26.81 -16.11 -42.00
N ASP A 128 -27.33 -17.28 -41.62
CA ASP A 128 -28.59 -17.40 -40.87
C ASP A 128 -28.46 -16.83 -39.44
N ALA A 129 -29.02 -15.64 -39.25
CA ALA A 129 -29.04 -14.95 -37.97
C ALA A 129 -29.80 -15.73 -36.89
N ASN A 130 -30.92 -16.39 -37.22
CA ASN A 130 -31.72 -17.13 -36.24
C ASN A 130 -30.94 -18.34 -35.70
N PHE A 131 -30.24 -19.04 -36.59
CA PHE A 131 -29.40 -20.15 -36.18
C PHE A 131 -28.20 -19.66 -35.34
N PHE A 132 -27.57 -18.56 -35.74
CA PHE A 132 -26.51 -17.93 -34.95
C PHE A 132 -26.98 -17.57 -33.54
N PHE A 133 -28.13 -16.91 -33.37
CA PHE A 133 -28.65 -16.54 -32.05
C PHE A 133 -29.02 -17.76 -31.17
N THR A 134 -29.41 -18.87 -31.79
CA THR A 134 -29.66 -20.12 -31.05
C THR A 134 -28.35 -20.72 -30.54
N GLU A 135 -27.31 -20.72 -31.37
CA GLU A 135 -26.00 -21.28 -31.04
C GLU A 135 -25.15 -20.36 -30.13
N ILE A 136 -25.30 -19.05 -30.23
CA ILE A 136 -24.48 -18.09 -29.46
C ILE A 136 -24.68 -18.26 -27.95
N SER A 137 -25.90 -18.57 -27.52
CA SER A 137 -26.25 -18.78 -26.10
C SER A 137 -25.43 -19.93 -25.50
N TRP A 138 -25.20 -20.99 -26.29
CA TRP A 138 -24.38 -22.13 -25.88
C TRP A 138 -22.90 -21.74 -25.70
N PHE A 139 -22.36 -20.92 -26.58
CA PHE A 139 -20.96 -20.48 -26.49
C PHE A 139 -20.75 -19.44 -25.38
N LEU A 140 -21.71 -18.53 -25.18
CA LEU A 140 -21.57 -17.43 -24.23
C LEU A 140 -21.76 -17.85 -22.78
N PHE A 141 -22.64 -18.80 -22.48
CA PHE A 141 -23.01 -19.12 -21.10
C PHE A 141 -21.81 -19.56 -20.23
N PRO A 142 -20.97 -20.55 -20.63
CA PRO A 142 -19.83 -20.99 -19.83
C PRO A 142 -18.75 -19.91 -19.72
N VAL A 143 -18.50 -19.22 -20.84
CA VAL A 143 -17.54 -18.11 -20.94
C VAL A 143 -17.92 -16.99 -19.98
N ALA A 144 -19.20 -16.60 -19.93
CA ALA A 144 -19.71 -15.55 -19.07
C ALA A 144 -19.54 -15.92 -17.59
N ILE A 145 -19.87 -17.15 -17.20
CA ILE A 145 -19.71 -17.64 -15.83
C ILE A 145 -18.23 -17.61 -15.41
N LEU A 146 -17.34 -18.21 -16.22
CA LEU A 146 -15.91 -18.24 -15.89
C LEU A 146 -15.29 -16.84 -15.83
N THR A 147 -15.69 -15.96 -16.77
CA THR A 147 -15.23 -14.57 -16.77
C THR A 147 -15.73 -13.82 -15.54
N ALA A 148 -16.99 -13.99 -15.14
CA ALA A 148 -17.56 -13.36 -13.96
C ALA A 148 -16.90 -13.86 -12.67
N LEU A 149 -16.69 -15.17 -12.54
CA LEU A 149 -15.99 -15.78 -11.39
C LEU A 149 -14.56 -15.25 -11.28
N LYS A 150 -13.82 -15.20 -12.39
CA LYS A 150 -12.47 -14.65 -12.41
C LYS A 150 -12.46 -13.16 -12.04
N TYR A 151 -13.33 -12.37 -12.65
CA TYR A 151 -13.45 -10.95 -12.35
C TYR A 151 -13.75 -10.70 -10.86
N TYR A 152 -14.66 -11.47 -10.27
CA TYR A 152 -14.99 -11.37 -8.85
C TYR A 152 -13.81 -11.72 -7.93
N ARG A 153 -13.04 -12.76 -8.28
CA ARG A 153 -11.81 -13.15 -7.55
C ARG A 153 -10.75 -12.06 -7.63
N ASP A 154 -10.48 -11.55 -8.83
CA ASP A 154 -9.52 -10.47 -9.06
C ASP A 154 -9.90 -9.22 -8.24
N GLN A 155 -11.19 -8.87 -8.18
CA GLN A 155 -11.67 -7.77 -7.35
C GLN A 155 -11.45 -8.02 -5.85
N ARG A 156 -11.73 -9.22 -5.34
CA ARG A 156 -11.47 -9.57 -3.94
C ARG A 156 -9.99 -9.50 -3.59
N GLU A 157 -9.12 -9.98 -4.47
CA GLU A 157 -7.67 -9.90 -4.27
C GLU A 157 -7.23 -8.44 -4.18
N VAL A 158 -7.66 -7.59 -5.12
CA VAL A 158 -7.38 -6.14 -5.09
C VAL A 158 -7.88 -5.48 -3.80
N MET A 159 -9.08 -5.84 -3.33
CA MET A 159 -9.62 -5.30 -2.08
C MET A 159 -8.80 -5.72 -0.86
N SER A 160 -8.38 -6.99 -0.78
CA SER A 160 -7.55 -7.46 0.33
C SER A 160 -6.15 -6.83 0.33
N LEU A 161 -5.55 -6.62 -0.84
CA LEU A 161 -4.28 -5.90 -0.98
C LEU A 161 -4.39 -4.44 -0.55
N ARG A 162 -5.51 -3.78 -0.86
CA ARG A 162 -5.79 -2.40 -0.40
C ARG A 162 -5.91 -2.34 1.12
N GLU A 163 -6.57 -3.31 1.73
CA GLU A 163 -6.71 -3.37 3.18
C GLU A 163 -5.37 -3.62 3.88
N GLN A 164 -4.57 -4.58 3.36
CA GLN A 164 -3.22 -4.81 3.86
C GLN A 164 -2.32 -3.58 3.73
N LYS A 165 -2.45 -2.82 2.64
CA LYS A 165 -1.77 -1.55 2.46
C LYS A 165 -2.17 -0.54 3.53
N ARG A 166 -3.47 -0.33 3.76
CA ARG A 166 -3.98 0.57 4.81
C ARG A 166 -3.48 0.19 6.20
N ILE A 167 -3.53 -1.09 6.54
CA ILE A 167 -3.02 -1.59 7.83
C ILE A 167 -1.52 -1.31 7.96
N THR A 168 -0.76 -1.49 6.88
CA THR A 168 0.68 -1.19 6.86
C THR A 168 0.94 0.30 7.03
N GLU A 169 0.21 1.16 6.32
CA GLU A 169 0.28 2.63 6.47
C GLU A 169 -0.06 3.07 7.89
N LEU A 170 -1.14 2.53 8.47
CA LEU A 170 -1.51 2.77 9.88
C LEU A 170 -0.43 2.31 10.85
N LYS A 171 0.24 1.17 10.60
CA LYS A 171 1.36 0.71 11.42
C LYS A 171 2.57 1.62 11.30
N LEU A 172 2.86 2.13 10.10
CA LEU A 172 3.93 3.10 9.89
C LEU A 172 3.63 4.41 10.64
N LEU A 173 2.39 4.89 10.58
CA LEU A 173 1.93 6.06 11.35
C LEU A 173 2.07 5.82 12.87
N LYS A 174 1.63 4.66 13.37
CA LYS A 174 1.81 4.28 14.79
C LYS A 174 3.27 4.21 15.22
N ASN A 175 4.19 3.84 14.34
CA ASN A 175 5.62 3.80 14.64
C ASN A 175 6.27 5.19 14.70
N GLN A 176 5.61 6.24 14.19
CA GLN A 176 6.06 7.63 14.37
C GLN A 176 5.78 8.14 15.79
N LEU A 177 4.89 7.48 16.54
CA LEU A 177 4.71 7.71 17.97
C LEU A 177 5.79 6.93 18.74
N ASN A 178 6.71 7.61 19.43
CA ASN A 178 7.70 6.97 20.30
C ASN A 178 6.98 6.28 21.48
N PRO A 179 6.84 4.93 21.50
CA PRO A 179 6.01 4.25 22.49
C PRO A 179 6.54 4.51 23.91
N HIS A 180 7.85 4.65 24.04
CA HIS A 180 8.51 4.92 25.30
C HIS A 180 8.23 6.36 25.80
N PHE A 181 8.12 7.36 24.93
CA PHE A 181 7.68 8.71 25.34
C PHE A 181 6.26 8.67 25.92
N LEU A 182 5.35 7.99 25.21
CA LEU A 182 3.96 7.81 25.62
C LEU A 182 3.82 7.10 26.97
N PHE A 183 4.48 5.95 27.15
CA PHE A 183 4.43 5.21 28.40
C PHE A 183 4.98 6.02 29.58
N ASN A 184 6.08 6.75 29.39
CA ASN A 184 6.63 7.59 30.46
C ASN A 184 5.71 8.76 30.82
N THR A 185 5.09 9.37 29.81
CA THR A 185 4.19 10.50 30.03
C THR A 185 2.92 10.07 30.76
N LEU A 186 2.34 8.91 30.37
CA LEU A 186 1.19 8.33 31.06
C LEU A 186 1.52 7.93 32.51
N ASN A 187 2.71 7.37 32.76
CA ASN A 187 3.15 7.05 34.12
C ASN A 187 3.30 8.29 35.00
N ASN A 188 3.86 9.39 34.48
CA ASN A 188 3.94 10.64 35.22
C ASN A 188 2.54 11.21 35.52
N LEU A 189 1.65 11.16 34.53
CA LEU A 189 0.26 11.58 34.70
C LEU A 189 -0.43 10.77 35.80
N TYR A 190 -0.25 9.45 35.81
CA TYR A 190 -0.78 8.57 36.85
C TYR A 190 -0.26 8.97 38.25
N VAL A 191 1.05 9.23 38.39
CA VAL A 191 1.63 9.68 39.67
C VAL A 191 1.10 11.04 40.10
N LEU A 192 0.97 12.01 39.19
CA LEU A 192 0.41 13.33 39.50
C LEU A 192 -1.08 13.26 39.87
N ALA A 193 -1.84 12.42 39.18
CA ALA A 193 -3.25 12.17 39.48
C ALA A 193 -3.43 11.54 40.87
N LEU A 194 -2.60 10.54 41.22
CA LEU A 194 -2.58 9.97 42.58
C LEU A 194 -2.24 11.01 43.64
N LYS A 195 -1.30 11.92 43.34
CA LYS A 195 -0.91 13.02 44.23
C LYS A 195 -1.89 14.19 44.25
N LYS A 196 -2.98 14.14 43.46
CA LYS A 196 -3.94 15.24 43.27
C LYS A 196 -3.25 16.57 42.96
N SER A 197 -2.23 16.54 42.10
CA SER A 197 -1.47 17.74 41.76
C SER A 197 -2.30 18.66 40.86
N ASP A 198 -2.25 19.96 41.13
CA ASP A 198 -2.87 21.00 40.28
C ASP A 198 -2.27 21.06 38.87
N LYS A 199 -1.10 20.44 38.64
CA LYS A 199 -0.46 20.31 37.31
C LYS A 199 -1.08 19.23 36.43
N THR A 200 -1.95 18.37 36.98
CA THR A 200 -2.53 17.22 36.28
C THR A 200 -3.37 17.65 35.05
N PRO A 201 -4.30 18.63 35.14
CA PRO A 201 -5.10 19.05 33.98
C PRO A 201 -4.24 19.63 32.85
N GLU A 202 -3.22 20.41 33.19
CA GLU A 202 -2.29 20.99 32.23
C GLU A 202 -1.51 19.90 31.47
N LEU A 203 -1.01 18.89 32.19
CA LEU A 203 -0.30 17.76 31.58
C LEU A 203 -1.19 16.98 30.59
N ILE A 204 -2.47 16.77 30.94
CA ILE A 204 -3.44 16.11 30.04
C ILE A 204 -3.67 16.94 28.77
N ALA A 205 -3.86 18.26 28.92
CA ALA A 205 -4.08 19.15 27.78
C ALA A 205 -2.87 19.18 26.83
N LYS A 206 -1.65 19.25 27.37
CA LYS A 206 -0.41 19.25 26.60
C LYS A 206 -0.18 17.93 25.87
N LEU A 207 -0.39 16.80 26.55
CA LEU A 207 -0.32 15.47 25.92
C LEU A 207 -1.37 15.33 24.81
N SER A 208 -2.60 15.79 25.04
CA SER A 208 -3.67 15.74 24.04
C SER A 208 -3.32 16.56 22.81
N ALA A 209 -2.75 17.76 22.98
CA ALA A 209 -2.32 18.60 21.86
C ALA A 209 -1.18 17.99 21.04
N ILE A 210 -0.23 17.29 21.69
CA ILE A 210 0.84 16.56 21.01
C ILE A 210 0.25 15.41 20.18
N LEU A 211 -0.66 14.63 20.77
CA LEU A 211 -1.30 13.49 20.09
C LEU A 211 -2.19 13.94 18.93
N ASP A 212 -2.98 15.00 19.12
CA ASP A 212 -3.82 15.57 18.08
C ASP A 212 -3.01 16.03 16.86
N TYR A 213 -1.86 16.67 17.10
CA TYR A 213 -0.94 17.05 16.03
C TYR A 213 -0.39 15.82 15.29
N MET A 214 0.09 14.81 16.03
CA MET A 214 0.67 13.58 15.47
C MET A 214 -0.36 12.66 14.78
N LEU A 215 -1.66 12.83 15.03
CA LEU A 215 -2.70 11.98 14.45
C LEU A 215 -3.42 12.64 13.27
N TYR A 216 -3.55 13.96 13.27
CA TYR A 216 -4.40 14.66 12.30
C TYR A 216 -3.68 15.74 11.50
N HIS A 217 -2.51 16.19 11.95
CA HIS A 217 -1.83 17.36 11.39
C HIS A 217 -0.44 17.05 10.82
N CYS A 218 -0.08 15.77 10.67
CA CYS A 218 1.19 15.32 10.08
C CYS A 218 1.03 14.46 8.82
N ASP A 219 -0.18 14.34 8.27
CA ASP A 219 -0.46 13.55 7.06
C ASP A 219 0.02 14.25 5.77
N ASP A 220 0.25 15.56 5.84
CA ASP A 220 0.78 16.34 4.72
C ASP A 220 2.30 16.20 4.57
N ARG A 221 2.77 16.34 3.33
CA ARG A 221 4.21 16.27 3.01
C ARG A 221 5.01 17.40 3.69
N TYR A 222 4.39 18.55 3.87
CA TYR A 222 4.94 19.72 4.53
C TYR A 222 3.87 20.37 5.41
N VAL A 223 4.29 20.95 6.54
CA VAL A 223 3.44 21.61 7.54
C VAL A 223 4.03 22.97 7.89
N ALA A 224 3.19 23.89 8.39
CA ALA A 224 3.67 25.20 8.82
C ALA A 224 4.72 25.06 9.94
N LEU A 225 5.87 25.73 9.79
CA LEU A 225 6.95 25.73 10.78
C LEU A 225 6.47 26.22 12.16
N THR A 226 5.49 27.11 12.19
CA THR A 226 4.84 27.57 13.42
C THR A 226 4.14 26.44 14.18
N SER A 227 3.63 25.42 13.48
CA SER A 227 3.00 24.25 14.10
C SER A 227 4.04 23.33 14.72
N GLU A 228 5.18 23.11 14.06
CA GLU A 228 6.32 22.39 14.64
C GLU A 228 6.86 23.10 15.90
N ILE A 229 7.00 24.43 15.88
CA ILE A 229 7.42 25.21 17.06
C ILE A 229 6.42 25.05 18.21
N ARG A 230 5.12 25.07 17.91
CA ARG A 230 4.07 24.85 18.93
C ARG A 230 4.17 23.45 19.53
N LEU A 231 4.41 22.44 18.70
CA LEU A 231 4.63 21.06 19.13
C LEU A 231 5.87 20.96 20.04
N MET A 232 6.99 21.58 19.64
CA MET A 232 8.21 21.64 20.44
C MET A 232 7.96 22.29 21.80
N ASN A 233 7.26 23.43 21.85
CA ASN A 233 6.94 24.10 23.12
C ASN A 233 6.08 23.21 24.03
N ASN A 234 5.05 22.58 23.48
CA ASN A 234 4.22 21.63 24.25
C ASN A 234 5.05 20.45 24.78
N TYR A 235 6.00 19.94 23.99
CA TYR A 235 6.91 18.89 24.41
C TYR A 235 7.86 19.36 25.53
N ILE A 236 8.44 20.56 25.40
CA ILE A 236 9.33 21.16 26.41
C ILE A 236 8.57 21.35 27.73
N ASP A 237 7.35 21.89 27.69
CA ASP A 237 6.52 22.10 28.88
C ASP A 237 6.24 20.77 29.57
N LEU A 238 5.93 19.73 28.79
CA LEU A 238 5.65 18.39 29.30
C LEU A 238 6.88 17.77 29.99
N GLU A 239 8.05 17.87 29.38
CA GLU A 239 9.29 17.35 29.97
C GLU A 239 9.76 18.22 31.16
N LYS A 240 9.48 19.53 31.18
CA LYS A 240 9.72 20.40 32.35
C LYS A 240 8.90 19.95 33.56
N ILE A 241 7.64 19.57 33.36
CA ILE A 241 6.81 19.01 34.45
C ILE A 241 7.42 17.72 34.99
N ARG A 242 7.97 16.87 34.11
CA ARG A 242 8.59 15.59 34.48
C ARG A 242 9.91 15.75 35.21
N TYR A 243 10.81 16.56 34.68
CA TYR A 243 12.18 16.66 35.19
C TYR A 243 12.35 17.72 36.27
N GLY A 244 11.41 18.68 36.35
CA GLY A 244 11.49 19.82 37.27
C GLY A 244 12.72 20.67 37.00
N ASP A 245 13.33 21.17 38.06
CA ASP A 245 14.49 22.08 37.99
C ASP A 245 15.79 21.41 37.52
N ARG A 246 15.76 20.10 37.25
CA ARG A 246 16.91 19.34 36.73
C ARG A 246 17.21 19.64 35.27
N VAL A 247 16.34 20.35 34.56
CA VAL A 247 16.55 20.71 33.16
C VAL A 247 16.27 22.19 32.94
N ILE A 248 17.25 22.88 32.37
CA ILE A 248 17.08 24.23 31.84
C ILE A 248 17.00 24.13 30.31
N VAL A 249 15.90 24.63 29.75
CA VAL A 249 15.72 24.72 28.29
C VAL A 249 15.58 26.17 27.89
N ASP A 250 16.47 26.60 26.99
CA ASP A 250 16.44 27.92 26.35
C ASP A 250 16.12 27.74 24.87
N PHE A 251 15.05 28.37 24.39
CA PHE A 251 14.60 28.26 23.00
C PHE A 251 14.35 29.63 22.40
N ASP A 252 15.30 30.08 21.59
CA ASP A 252 15.25 31.35 20.86
C ASP A 252 14.89 31.09 19.40
N TYR A 253 13.76 31.64 18.93
CA TYR A 253 13.33 31.50 17.55
C TYR A 253 12.89 32.82 16.90
N LYS A 254 13.18 32.96 15.60
CA LYS A 254 12.70 34.06 14.77
C LYS A 254 12.30 33.54 13.39
N ILE A 255 11.09 33.88 12.95
CA ILE A 255 10.53 33.50 11.66
C ILE A 255 10.15 34.76 10.91
N GLU A 256 10.64 34.92 9.69
CA GLU A 256 10.38 36.13 8.90
C GLU A 256 9.09 36.05 8.07
N LYS A 257 8.68 34.84 7.63
CA LYS A 257 7.49 34.60 6.79
C LYS A 257 6.85 33.25 7.08
N ALA A 258 5.65 33.01 6.55
CA ALA A 258 5.05 31.68 6.53
C ALA A 258 5.96 30.72 5.73
N ILE A 259 6.48 29.71 6.41
CA ILE A 259 7.44 28.74 5.90
C ILE A 259 6.91 27.35 6.25
N GLU A 260 7.07 26.41 5.33
CA GLU A 260 6.74 25.02 5.56
C GLU A 260 7.99 24.16 5.73
N ILE A 261 7.86 23.13 6.56
CA ILE A 261 8.87 22.13 6.86
C ILE A 261 8.19 20.77 6.91
N ALA A 262 8.90 19.70 6.56
CA ALA A 262 8.39 18.35 6.76
C ALA A 262 8.15 18.08 8.26
N PRO A 263 7.04 17.40 8.60
CA PRO A 263 6.59 17.27 9.98
C PRO A 263 7.54 16.42 10.83
N LEU A 264 7.53 16.67 12.15
CA LEU A 264 8.23 15.94 13.21
C LEU A 264 9.76 15.97 13.15
N ILE A 265 10.38 16.69 12.20
CA ILE A 265 11.84 16.76 12.08
C ILE A 265 12.46 17.43 13.31
N LEU A 266 11.95 18.61 13.69
CA LEU A 266 12.52 19.37 14.79
C LEU A 266 12.29 18.66 16.13
N LEU A 267 11.10 18.07 16.30
CA LEU A 267 10.78 17.26 17.48
C LEU A 267 11.74 16.08 17.64
N THR A 268 12.15 15.44 16.55
CA THR A 268 13.08 14.30 16.61
C THR A 268 14.44 14.68 17.21
N PHE A 269 14.95 15.87 16.90
CA PHE A 269 16.19 16.37 17.49
C PHE A 269 16.01 16.74 18.96
N LEU A 270 14.89 17.36 19.31
CA LEU A 270 14.55 17.68 20.70
C LEU A 270 14.43 16.41 21.56
N GLU A 271 13.74 15.37 21.08
CA GLU A 271 13.64 14.08 21.78
C GLU A 271 15.03 13.47 22.05
N ASN A 272 15.94 13.55 21.08
CA ASN A 272 17.30 13.06 21.25
C ASN A 272 18.07 13.84 22.32
N ALA A 273 17.92 15.17 22.36
CA ALA A 273 18.55 16.01 23.38
C ALA A 273 18.06 15.67 24.79
N TYR A 274 16.76 15.40 24.99
CA TYR A 274 16.25 14.92 26.27
C TYR A 274 16.73 13.50 26.61
N LYS A 275 16.72 12.60 25.63
CA LYS A 275 17.11 11.20 25.83
C LYS A 275 18.57 11.06 26.25
N HIS A 276 19.48 11.85 25.68
CA HIS A 276 20.91 11.74 25.90
C HIS A 276 21.47 12.81 26.85
N GLY A 277 20.94 14.04 26.81
CA GLY A 277 21.43 15.15 27.64
C GLY A 277 20.80 15.22 29.03
N VAL A 278 19.56 14.76 29.19
CA VAL A 278 18.85 14.89 30.49
C VAL A 278 18.86 13.60 31.28
N LYS A 279 18.60 12.45 30.65
CA LYS A 279 18.54 11.17 31.38
C LYS A 279 19.86 10.71 31.95
N GLU A 280 20.97 11.13 31.33
CA GLU A 280 22.31 10.64 31.67
C GLU A 280 23.06 11.61 32.61
N GLU A 281 22.53 12.83 32.82
CA GLU A 281 23.11 13.87 33.67
C GLU A 281 22.76 13.65 35.15
N VAL A 282 23.77 13.65 36.02
CA VAL A 282 23.60 13.53 37.48
C VAL A 282 23.32 14.90 38.12
N GLY A 283 23.70 15.99 37.44
CA GLY A 283 23.44 17.38 37.83
C GLY A 283 22.27 18.03 37.08
N GLN A 284 22.40 19.33 36.79
CA GLN A 284 21.41 20.09 36.03
C GLN A 284 21.75 20.05 34.53
N ALA A 285 20.89 19.41 33.74
CA ALA A 285 21.05 19.35 32.29
C ALA A 285 20.63 20.68 31.63
N ARG A 286 21.36 21.08 30.59
CA ARG A 286 21.05 22.28 29.81
C ARG A 286 20.81 21.92 28.36
N ILE A 287 19.70 22.39 27.80
CA ILE A 287 19.38 22.32 26.37
C ILE A 287 19.24 23.75 25.86
N GLN A 288 20.01 24.11 24.84
CA GLN A 288 19.94 25.39 24.15
C GLN A 288 19.51 25.16 22.71
N MET A 289 18.52 25.90 22.24
CA MET A 289 17.99 25.81 20.90
C MET A 289 17.90 27.17 20.25
N LYS A 290 18.28 27.23 18.97
CA LYS A 290 18.17 28.42 18.15
C LYS A 290 17.52 28.07 16.82
N LEU A 291 16.48 28.80 16.45
CA LEU A 291 15.79 28.66 15.17
C LEU A 291 15.73 30.01 14.46
N ARG A 292 16.18 30.05 13.21
CA ARG A 292 16.07 31.21 12.32
C ARG A 292 15.54 30.74 10.99
N ALA A 293 14.43 31.31 10.53
CA ALA A 293 13.79 30.87 9.29
C ALA A 293 13.46 32.08 8.40
N GLY A 294 14.03 32.07 7.21
CA GLY A 294 13.81 33.06 6.15
C GLY A 294 13.39 32.41 4.83
N ARG A 295 13.36 33.18 3.74
CA ARG A 295 12.93 32.69 2.41
C ARG A 295 13.85 31.62 1.81
N GLU A 296 15.15 31.68 2.12
CA GLU A 296 16.16 30.86 1.46
C GLU A 296 16.65 29.70 2.33
N GLU A 297 16.56 29.85 3.65
CA GLU A 297 17.11 28.89 4.60
C GLU A 297 16.28 28.82 5.91
N ILE A 298 16.12 27.60 6.41
CA ILE A 298 15.76 27.30 7.79
C ILE A 298 17.04 26.83 8.49
N PHE A 299 17.49 27.60 9.46
CA PHE A 299 18.61 27.29 10.34
C PHE A 299 18.06 26.84 11.70
N PHE A 300 18.39 25.63 12.11
CA PHE A 300 18.06 25.08 13.42
C PHE A 300 19.31 24.53 14.10
N GLU A 301 19.54 24.93 15.33
CA GLU A 301 20.66 24.48 16.15
C GLU A 301 20.10 24.02 17.50
N ILE A 302 20.58 22.85 17.96
CA ILE A 302 20.29 22.34 19.30
C ILE A 302 21.58 21.84 19.93
N CYS A 303 21.82 22.28 21.18
CA CYS A 303 22.97 21.90 21.97
C CYS A 303 22.50 21.36 23.33
N ASN A 304 23.03 20.23 23.76
CA ASN A 304 22.79 19.68 25.09
C ASN A 304 24.11 19.40 25.84
N SER A 305 24.10 19.59 27.16
CA SER A 305 25.20 19.18 28.03
C SER A 305 25.39 17.67 28.03
N LYS A 306 26.62 17.22 28.31
CA LYS A 306 26.96 15.81 28.52
C LYS A 306 27.45 15.56 29.96
N PRO A 307 27.10 14.40 30.55
CA PRO A 307 27.56 14.06 31.88
C PRO A 307 29.07 13.84 31.93
N ALA A 308 29.69 14.37 32.99
CA ALA A 308 31.12 14.18 33.27
C ALA A 308 31.53 12.70 33.38
N SER A 309 30.60 11.80 33.77
CA SER A 309 30.85 10.36 33.86
C SER A 309 31.09 9.67 32.51
N ARG A 310 30.71 10.29 31.39
CA ARG A 310 30.93 9.76 30.03
C ARG A 310 32.32 10.09 29.47
N GLN A 311 33.15 10.83 30.22
CA GLN A 311 34.53 11.16 29.84
C GLN A 311 35.44 9.92 29.83
N ASN A 312 35.09 8.86 30.56
CA ASN A 312 35.84 7.61 30.62
C ASN A 312 35.09 6.47 29.91
N GLY A 313 35.23 6.43 28.58
CA GLY A 313 35.06 5.27 27.70
C GLY A 313 33.86 4.34 27.93
N ALA A 314 32.79 4.53 27.15
CA ALA A 314 32.02 3.44 26.53
C ALA A 314 30.88 3.95 25.63
N ASN A 315 30.78 3.35 24.44
CA ASN A 315 29.61 3.26 23.54
C ASN A 315 29.22 4.47 22.67
N GLY A 316 30.06 4.79 21.68
CA GLY A 316 29.70 5.61 20.51
C GLY A 316 28.75 4.93 19.50
N GLN A 317 28.34 3.68 19.72
CA GLN A 317 27.53 2.94 18.73
C GLN A 317 26.03 3.30 18.77
N THR A 318 25.45 3.62 19.92
CA THR A 318 23.99 3.87 20.04
C THR A 318 23.58 5.26 19.55
N ALA A 319 24.39 6.30 19.80
CA ALA A 319 24.18 7.65 19.27
C ALA A 319 24.23 7.67 17.73
N SER A 320 25.04 6.79 17.13
CA SER A 320 25.21 6.68 15.68
C SER A 320 23.96 6.17 14.95
N ILE A 321 23.11 5.35 15.59
CA ILE A 321 21.95 4.72 14.93
C ILE A 321 20.80 5.72 14.75
N GLY A 322 20.49 6.50 15.78
CA GLY A 322 19.43 7.51 15.74
C GLY A 322 19.73 8.60 14.71
N LEU A 323 20.94 9.15 14.73
CA LEU A 323 21.36 10.18 13.78
C LEU A 323 21.43 9.66 12.34
N ARG A 324 21.84 8.40 12.13
CA ARG A 324 21.87 7.78 10.80
C ARG A 324 20.46 7.64 10.22
N ASN A 325 19.46 7.35 11.04
CA ASN A 325 18.07 7.29 10.59
C ASN A 325 17.53 8.68 10.25
N ILE A 326 17.84 9.69 11.06
CA ILE A 326 17.46 11.08 10.81
C ILE A 326 18.10 11.60 9.52
N LYS A 327 19.40 11.33 9.30
CA LYS A 327 20.08 11.73 8.06
C LYS A 327 19.44 11.09 6.82
N LYS A 328 19.14 9.79 6.87
CA LYS A 328 18.41 9.11 5.78
C LYS A 328 17.03 9.71 5.52
N GLN A 329 16.30 10.07 6.58
CA GLN A 329 15.00 10.72 6.48
C GLN A 329 15.12 12.12 5.86
N LEU A 330 16.13 12.90 6.24
CA LEU A 330 16.42 14.21 5.66
C LEU A 330 16.82 14.11 4.19
N ASP A 331 17.66 13.15 3.81
CA ASP A 331 18.06 12.93 2.42
C ASP A 331 16.88 12.56 1.51
N PHE A 332 15.90 11.83 2.06
CA PHE A 332 14.67 11.49 1.34
C PHE A 332 13.71 12.68 1.19
N LEU A 333 13.54 13.47 2.25
CA LEU A 333 12.57 14.59 2.27
C LEU A 333 13.11 15.86 1.59
N TYR A 334 14.43 16.08 1.65
CA TYR A 334 15.14 17.25 1.13
C TYR A 334 16.38 16.82 0.32
N PRO A 335 16.19 16.13 -0.82
CA PRO A 335 17.31 15.67 -1.63
C PRO A 335 18.17 16.85 -2.10
N GLN A 336 19.47 16.81 -1.75
CA GLN A 336 20.45 17.88 -2.05
C GLN A 336 20.07 19.28 -1.51
N ARG A 337 19.16 19.35 -0.53
CA ARG A 337 18.63 20.59 0.06
C ARG A 337 18.73 20.61 1.58
N ASN A 338 19.48 19.67 2.15
CA ASN A 338 19.75 19.59 3.57
C ASN A 338 21.26 19.61 3.83
N TRP A 339 21.63 20.18 4.96
CA TRP A 339 22.96 20.08 5.52
C TRP A 339 22.82 19.86 7.02
N LEU A 340 23.52 18.85 7.52
CA LEU A 340 23.49 18.42 8.90
C LEU A 340 24.93 18.28 9.40
N GLU A 341 25.29 19.08 10.39
CA GLU A 341 26.55 19.00 11.11
C GLU A 341 26.30 18.55 12.55
N VAL A 342 27.20 17.73 13.07
CA VAL A 342 27.15 17.26 14.45
C VAL A 342 28.50 17.49 15.07
N GLU A 343 28.49 18.22 16.17
CA GLU A 343 29.65 18.44 17.00
C GLU A 343 29.49 17.65 18.30
N ASP A 344 30.40 16.68 18.49
CA ASP A 344 30.45 15.85 19.67
C ASP A 344 31.73 16.20 20.46
N ARG A 345 31.56 16.95 21.54
CA ARG A 345 32.64 17.31 22.47
C ARG A 345 32.49 16.54 23.79
N ALA A 346 33.47 16.72 24.67
CA ALA A 346 33.50 16.06 25.98
C ALA A 346 32.41 16.57 26.93
N ASP A 347 32.02 17.83 26.78
CA ASP A 347 31.14 18.60 27.64
C ASP A 347 29.78 18.91 27.01
N PHE A 348 29.69 18.92 25.68
CA PHE A 348 28.43 19.16 24.97
C PHE A 348 28.27 18.31 23.70
N TYR A 349 27.02 18.21 23.27
CA TYR A 349 26.62 17.64 21.99
C TYR A 349 25.77 18.67 21.25
N ALA A 350 26.19 19.08 20.06
CA ALA A 350 25.48 20.04 19.24
C ALA A 350 25.13 19.46 17.86
N VAL A 351 23.94 19.82 17.38
CA VAL A 351 23.47 19.48 16.04
C VAL A 351 23.02 20.74 15.34
N THR A 352 23.56 20.98 14.16
CA THR A 352 23.23 22.12 13.31
C THR A 352 22.60 21.61 12.02
N LEU A 353 21.38 22.05 11.76
CA LEU A 353 20.57 21.71 10.60
C LEU A 353 20.33 22.97 9.76
N LYS A 354 20.62 22.88 8.47
CA LYS A 354 20.24 23.86 7.46
C LYS A 354 19.38 23.19 6.39
N LEU A 355 18.22 23.78 6.12
CA LEU A 355 17.28 23.30 5.10
C LEU A 355 16.92 24.43 4.14
N LYS A 356 16.77 24.13 2.85
CA LYS A 356 16.08 25.05 1.94
C LYS A 356 14.56 24.92 2.12
N PRO A 357 13.84 26.00 2.46
CA PRO A 357 12.39 25.97 2.66
C PRO A 357 11.64 25.47 1.43
N HIS A 358 10.47 24.85 1.65
CA HIS A 358 9.48 24.74 0.58
C HIS A 358 8.70 26.06 0.52
N ALA A 359 8.61 26.66 -0.67
CA ALA A 359 7.86 27.89 -0.84
C ALA A 359 6.36 27.56 -0.88
N ILE A 360 5.56 28.22 -0.05
CA ILE A 360 4.11 28.22 -0.17
C ILE A 360 3.78 28.84 -1.52
N SER A 361 3.17 28.08 -2.43
CA SER A 361 2.50 28.66 -3.60
C SER A 361 1.27 29.42 -3.11
N VAL A 362 1.47 30.65 -2.65
CA VAL A 362 0.36 31.57 -2.44
C VAL A 362 -0.18 31.88 -3.84
N PRO A 363 -1.46 31.59 -4.15
CA PRO A 363 -2.05 32.09 -5.39
C PRO A 363 -1.99 33.61 -5.33
N ASP A 364 -1.35 34.25 -6.31
CA ASP A 364 -1.43 35.70 -6.45
C ASP A 364 -2.91 36.10 -6.50
N HIS A 365 -3.31 36.99 -5.59
CA HIS A 365 -4.65 37.58 -5.51
C HIS A 365 -4.87 38.61 -6.63
#